data_AF-A0A4R6BAN0-F1
#
_entry.id   AF-A0A4R6BAN0-F1
#
_cell.length_a   1.000
_cell.length_b   1.000
_cell.length_c   1.000
_cell.angle_alpha   90.00
_cell.angle_beta   90.00
_cell.angle_gamma   90.00
#
_symmetry.space_group_name_H-M   'P 1'
#
loop_
_entity.id
_entity.type
_entity.pdbx_description
1 polymer ?
#
loop_
_entity_poly.entity_id
_entity_poly.type
_entity_poly.pdbx_seq_one_letter_code
_entity_poly.pdbx_strand_id
1 'polypeptide(L)'
;MYNSERHYYQVCQQFRNIRNERSQTQKEVADDLKMSAPYLSDVENGKRPNTSLLIFLKLAEYYNVRFADILNRAEVLSTPMQILNKEVKKHNEIDRTR
;
A
#
# COMPACT_ATOMS: atom_id res chain seq x y z
N MET A 1 -10.29 15.43 1.48
CA MET A 1 -9.21 14.42 1.48
C MET A 1 -8.56 14.44 0.13
N TYR A 2 -7.28 14.77 0.06
CA TYR A 2 -6.55 14.78 -1.21
C TYR A 2 -6.35 13.34 -1.71
N ASN A 3 -6.27 13.14 -3.03
CA ASN A 3 -5.98 11.82 -3.61
C ASN A 3 -4.68 11.21 -3.04
N SER A 4 -3.72 12.07 -2.69
CA SER A 4 -2.46 11.70 -2.04
C SER A 4 -2.64 11.07 -0.66
N GLU A 5 -3.53 11.60 0.18
CA GLU A 5 -3.80 11.04 1.52
C GLU A 5 -4.44 9.65 1.42
N ARG A 6 -5.33 9.46 0.44
CA ARG A 6 -5.96 8.16 0.19
C ARG A 6 -4.94 7.14 -0.32
N HIS A 7 -4.10 7.53 -1.28
CA HIS A 7 -3.01 6.67 -1.76
C HIS A 7 -2.06 6.30 -0.62
N TYR A 8 -1.66 7.28 0.18
CA TYR A 8 -0.80 7.07 1.34
C TYR A 8 -1.38 6.04 2.30
N TYR A 9 -2.66 6.19 2.66
CA TYR A 9 -3.35 5.22 3.52
C TYR A 9 -3.36 3.82 2.89
N GLN A 10 -3.64 3.71 1.59
CA GLN A 10 -3.64 2.40 0.92
C GLN A 10 -2.25 1.75 0.90
N VAL A 11 -1.17 2.52 0.72
CA VAL A 11 0.21 2.02 0.84
C VAL A 11 0.45 1.43 2.24
N CYS A 12 0.02 2.13 3.29
CA CYS A 12 0.13 1.65 4.67
C CYS A 12 -0.61 0.31 4.87
N GLN A 13 -1.82 0.22 4.33
CA GLN A 13 -2.64 -0.99 4.41
C GLN A 13 -2.04 -2.17 3.63
N GLN A 14 -1.35 -1.94 2.51
CA GLN A 14 -0.68 -3.02 1.79
C GLN A 14 0.42 -3.68 2.62
N PHE A 15 1.24 -2.89 3.34
CA PHE A 15 2.24 -3.46 4.23
C PHE A 15 1.63 -4.24 5.38
N ARG A 16 0.53 -3.75 5.96
CA ARG A 16 -0.24 -4.48 6.98
C ARG A 16 -0.74 -5.83 6.45
N ASN A 17 -1.28 -5.85 5.23
CA ASN A 17 -1.81 -7.05 4.61
C ASN A 17 -0.71 -8.10 4.39
N ILE A 18 0.42 -7.69 3.81
CA ILE A 18 1.58 -8.58 3.60
C ILE A 18 2.07 -9.17 4.93
N ARG A 19 2.14 -8.34 5.98
CA ARG A 19 2.51 -8.82 7.32
C ARG A 19 1.55 -9.90 7.83
N ASN A 20 0.26 -9.67 7.70
CA ASN A 20 -0.77 -10.61 8.15
C ASN A 20 -0.77 -11.90 7.31
N GLU A 21 -0.57 -11.81 6.00
CA GLU A 21 -0.41 -12.97 5.09
C GLU A 21 0.77 -13.85 5.50
N ARG A 22 1.81 -13.26 6.06
CA ARG A 22 2.98 -13.96 6.62
C ARG A 22 2.80 -14.42 8.06
N SER A 23 1.63 -14.20 8.66
CA SER A 23 1.34 -14.52 10.07
C SER A 23 2.32 -13.89 11.06
N GLN A 24 2.89 -12.73 10.73
CA GLN A 24 3.83 -12.02 11.60
C GLN A 24 3.10 -10.97 12.44
N THR A 25 3.50 -10.81 13.69
CA THR A 25 3.05 -9.73 14.58
C THR A 25 3.81 -8.43 14.26
N GLN A 26 3.19 -7.30 14.60
CA GLN A 26 3.88 -6.00 14.51
C GLN A 26 5.14 -5.94 15.38
N LYS A 27 5.14 -6.69 16.51
CA LYS A 27 6.29 -6.74 17.40
C LYS A 27 7.48 -7.44 16.74
N GLU A 28 7.29 -8.62 16.15
CA GLU A 28 8.35 -9.36 15.48
C GLU A 28 9.02 -8.53 14.38
N VAL A 29 8.22 -7.93 13.49
CA VAL A 29 8.73 -7.12 12.39
C VAL A 29 9.44 -5.86 12.91
N ALA A 30 8.88 -5.21 13.94
CA ALA A 30 9.48 -4.02 14.51
C ALA A 30 10.83 -4.34 15.19
N ASP A 31 10.92 -5.45 15.91
CA ASP A 31 12.15 -5.92 16.55
C ASP A 31 13.24 -6.19 15.48
N ASP A 32 12.90 -6.91 14.40
CA ASP A 32 13.81 -7.21 13.30
C ASP A 32 14.33 -5.94 12.60
N LEU A 33 13.45 -4.95 12.41
CA LEU A 33 13.78 -3.67 11.77
C LEU A 33 14.33 -2.61 12.74
N LYS A 34 14.55 -2.98 14.01
CA LYS A 34 15.06 -2.08 15.06
C LYS A 34 14.22 -0.80 15.21
N MET A 35 12.89 -0.95 15.22
CA MET A 35 11.93 0.13 15.47
C MET A 35 10.93 -0.29 16.56
N SER A 36 10.11 0.65 17.04
CA SER A 36 9.12 0.31 18.06
C SER A 36 7.84 -0.28 17.43
N ALA A 37 7.26 -1.29 18.07
CA ALA A 37 6.00 -1.87 17.63
C ALA A 37 4.84 -0.85 17.56
N PRO A 38 4.69 0.11 18.50
CA PRO A 38 3.71 1.19 18.38
C PRO A 38 3.94 2.05 17.15
N TYR A 39 5.21 2.34 16.79
CA TYR A 39 5.52 3.10 15.59
C TYR A 39 5.09 2.34 14.33
N LEU A 40 5.46 1.06 14.19
CA LEU A 40 5.00 0.25 13.06
C LEU A 40 3.47 0.17 13.00
N SER A 41 2.81 0.07 14.15
CA SER A 41 1.35 0.08 14.22
C SER A 41 0.75 1.38 13.71
N ASP A 42 1.28 2.54 14.12
CA ASP A 42 0.79 3.81 13.63
C ASP A 42 1.08 4.01 12.13
N VAL A 43 2.21 3.51 11.62
CA VAL A 43 2.53 3.49 10.18
C VAL A 43 1.49 2.67 9.43
N GLU A 44 1.30 1.40 9.79
CA GLU A 44 0.39 0.48 9.10
C GLU A 44 -1.07 0.94 9.11
N ASN A 45 -1.49 1.67 10.14
CA ASN A 45 -2.85 2.22 10.24
C ASN A 45 -2.97 3.63 9.62
N GLY A 46 -1.91 4.15 8.99
CA GLY A 46 -1.89 5.48 8.37
C GLY A 46 -1.97 6.65 9.36
N LYS A 47 -1.74 6.41 10.66
CA LYS A 47 -1.78 7.44 11.73
C LYS A 47 -0.54 8.31 11.78
N ARG A 48 0.51 7.98 11.00
CA ARG A 48 1.70 8.81 10.79
C ARG A 48 1.68 9.39 9.38
N PRO A 49 1.07 10.56 9.11
CA PRO A 49 0.96 11.09 7.75
C PRO A 49 2.30 11.45 7.07
N ASN A 50 3.39 11.53 7.85
CA ASN A 50 4.74 11.91 7.38
C ASN A 50 5.77 10.80 7.62
N THR A 51 5.38 9.53 7.47
CA THR A 51 6.33 8.42 7.50
C THR A 51 7.34 8.59 6.36
N SER A 52 8.63 8.47 6.67
CA SER A 52 9.67 8.65 5.66
C SER A 52 9.65 7.52 4.63
N LEU A 53 9.99 7.85 3.37
CA LEU A 53 10.11 6.87 2.30
C LEU A 53 11.03 5.70 2.68
N LEU A 54 12.10 5.98 3.45
CA LEU A 54 13.04 4.97 3.93
C LEU A 54 12.35 3.85 4.73
N ILE A 55 11.32 4.15 5.52
CA ILE A 55 10.60 3.12 6.30
C ILE A 55 9.84 2.18 5.36
N PHE A 56 9.18 2.70 4.33
CA PHE A 56 8.50 1.87 3.33
C PHE A 56 9.47 1.04 2.51
N LEU A 57 10.65 1.57 2.18
CA LEU A 57 11.71 0.81 1.51
C LEU A 57 12.23 -0.33 2.39
N LYS A 58 12.47 -0.08 3.68
CA LYS A 58 12.88 -1.12 4.64
C LYS A 58 11.84 -2.22 4.78
N LEU A 59 10.55 -1.87 4.84
CA LEU A 59 9.48 -2.86 4.88
C LEU A 59 9.40 -3.67 3.58
N ALA A 60 9.56 -3.02 2.43
CA ALA A 60 9.56 -3.72 1.14
C ALA A 60 10.73 -4.71 1.03
N GLU A 61 11.92 -4.31 1.46
CA GLU A 61 13.11 -5.17 1.55
C GLU A 61 12.89 -6.33 2.53
N TYR A 62 12.40 -6.05 3.74
CA TYR A 62 12.10 -7.07 4.75
C TYR A 62 11.11 -8.12 4.25
N TYR A 63 10.07 -7.68 3.55
CA TYR A 63 9.10 -8.58 2.97
C TYR A 63 9.55 -9.14 1.60
N ASN A 64 10.73 -8.82 1.08
CA ASN A 64 11.18 -9.25 -0.24
C ASN A 64 10.12 -9.00 -1.35
N VAL A 65 9.57 -7.80 -1.36
CA VAL A 65 8.60 -7.32 -2.36
C VAL A 65 9.12 -6.04 -3.00
N ARG A 66 8.80 -5.80 -4.27
CA ARG A 66 9.18 -4.54 -4.91
C ARG A 66 8.25 -3.44 -4.45
N PHE A 67 8.81 -2.28 -4.06
CA PHE A 67 7.99 -1.16 -3.62
C PHE A 67 7.02 -0.65 -4.71
N ALA A 68 7.40 -0.75 -5.99
CA ALA A 68 6.53 -0.44 -7.11
C ALA A 68 5.24 -1.30 -7.12
N ASP A 69 5.31 -2.56 -6.73
CA ASP A 69 4.14 -3.44 -6.68
C ASP A 69 3.17 -3.00 -5.56
N ILE A 70 3.69 -2.46 -4.46
CA ILE A 70 2.90 -1.86 -3.37
C ILE A 70 2.16 -0.61 -3.86
N LEU A 71 2.86 0.27 -4.56
CA LEU A 71 2.28 1.51 -5.11
C LEU A 71 1.17 1.20 -6.12
N ASN A 72 1.40 0.29 -7.04
CA ASN A 72 0.40 -0.11 -8.05
C ASN A 72 -0.87 -0.68 -7.39
N ARG A 73 -0.73 -1.54 -6.38
CA ARG A 73 -1.88 -2.08 -5.64
C ARG A 73 -2.63 -0.98 -4.88
N ALA A 74 -1.91 -0.05 -4.26
CA ALA A 74 -2.49 1.06 -3.55
C ALA A 74 -3.26 2.01 -4.49
N GLU A 75 -2.74 2.25 -5.69
CA GLU A 75 -3.40 3.07 -6.72
C GLU A 75 -4.74 2.47 -7.15
N VAL A 76 -4.78 1.18 -7.48
CA VAL A 76 -6.02 0.47 -7.85
C VAL A 76 -7.07 0.59 -6.74
N LEU A 77 -6.68 0.41 -5.48
CA LEU A 77 -7.60 0.47 -4.33
C LEU A 77 -8.00 1.89 -3.92
N SER A 78 -7.18 2.88 -4.27
CA SER A 78 -7.47 4.29 -4.02
C SER A 78 -8.36 4.90 -5.11
N THR A 79 -8.44 4.26 -6.27
CA THR A 79 -9.22 4.73 -7.41
C THR A 79 -10.71 4.47 -7.17
N PRO A 80 -11.59 5.50 -7.25
CA PRO A 80 -13.02 5.30 -7.17
C PRO A 80 -13.50 4.30 -8.22
N MET A 81 -14.35 3.35 -7.83
CA MET A 81 -14.84 2.31 -8.74
C MET A 81 -15.54 2.85 -9.99
N GLN A 82 -16.11 4.06 -9.90
CA GLN A 82 -16.71 4.75 -11.03
C GLN A 82 -15.69 5.16 -12.11
N ILE A 83 -14.43 5.41 -11.74
CA ILE A 83 -13.35 5.75 -12.69
C ILE A 83 -12.83 4.46 -13.33
N LEU A 84 -12.56 3.42 -12.55
CA LEU A 84 -12.12 2.11 -13.08
C LEU A 84 -13.13 1.54 -14.09
N ASN A 85 -14.42 1.62 -13.78
CA ASN A 85 -15.48 1.15 -14.67
C ASN A 85 -15.58 1.97 -15.98
N LYS A 86 -15.20 3.25 -15.96
CA LYS A 86 -15.15 4.08 -17.19
C LYS A 86 -13.96 3.71 -18.07
N GLU A 87 -12.79 3.45 -17.48
CA GLU A 87 -11.60 3.05 -18.24
C GLU A 87 -11.75 1.67 -18.87
N VAL A 88 -12.31 0.70 -18.13
CA VAL A 88 -12.60 -0.64 -18.65
C VAL A 88 -13.60 -0.59 -19.81
N LYS A 89 -14.65 0.24 -19.71
CA LYS A 89 -15.61 0.43 -20.82
C LYS A 89 -14.92 1.02 -22.06
N LYS A 90 -14.08 2.02 -21.87
CA LYS A 90 -13.36 2.67 -22.97
C LYS A 90 -12.40 1.71 -23.69
N HIS A 91 -11.72 0.83 -22.95
CA HIS A 91 -10.84 -0.19 -23.53
C HIS A 91 -11.65 -1.21 -24.35
N ASN A 92 -12.76 -1.71 -23.80
CA ASN A 92 -13.64 -2.69 -24.46
C ASN A 92 -14.35 -2.13 -25.71
N GLU A 93 -14.61 -0.83 -25.79
CA GLU A 93 -15.19 -0.20 -26.98
C GLU A 93 -14.16 -0.07 -28.11
N ILE A 94 -12.89 0.19 -27.78
CA ILE A 94 -11.79 0.26 -28.76
C ILE A 94 -11.53 -1.11 -29.40
N ASP A 95 -11.55 -2.19 -28.62
CA ASP A 95 -11.35 -3.56 -29.10
C ASP A 95 -12.51 -4.08 -29.96
N ARG A 96 -13.72 -3.54 -29.82
CA ARG A 96 -14.89 -3.91 -30.65
C ARG A 96 -14.93 -3.20 -32.00
N THR A 97 -14.08 -2.20 -32.21
CA THR A 97 -14.04 -1.38 -33.42
C THR A 97 -12.84 -1.73 -34.32
N ARG A 98 -12.09 -2.78 -33.96
CA ARG A 98 -11.04 -3.44 -34.76
C ARG A 98 -11.52 -4.82 -35.21
#